data_AF-A0AB33ZWV6-F1
#
_entry.id   AF-A0AB33ZWV6-F1
#
_cell.length_a   1.000
_cell.length_b   1.000
_cell.length_c   1.000
_cell.angle_alpha   90.00
_cell.angle_beta   90.00
_cell.angle_gamma   90.00
#
_symmetry.space_group_name_H-M   'P 1'
#
loop_
_entity.id
_entity.type
_entity.pdbx_description
1 polymer ?
#
loop_
_entity_poly.entity_id
_entity_poly.type
_entity_poly.pdbx_seq_one_letter_code
_entity_poly.pdbx_strand_id
1 'polypeptide(L)'
;MLNLVKLMKNLPVSGDTYFDIAQNRIKEINSDEKWRDMIMDYETKLLEREQDAEERGLKRGIEKGINQGIQQGIQQGIEQGTKEGKKKEKVIGIKKLILALKDFGGNDQQILQRLEKDYEDSFTKEELEKFLKES
;
A
#
# COMPACT_ATOMS: atom_id res chain seq x y z
N MET A 1 -21.97 -41.31 -25.53
CA MET A 1 -21.67 -39.87 -25.26
C MET A 1 -22.93 -39.00 -25.23
N LEU A 2 -23.88 -39.15 -26.17
CA LEU A 2 -25.13 -38.36 -26.21
C LEU A 2 -26.02 -38.50 -24.95
N ASN A 3 -26.20 -39.71 -24.42
CA ASN A 3 -27.00 -39.93 -23.20
C ASN A 3 -26.36 -39.35 -21.94
N LEU A 4 -25.03 -39.30 -21.85
CA LEU A 4 -24.32 -38.68 -20.72
C LEU A 4 -24.56 -37.17 -20.68
N VAL A 5 -24.44 -36.49 -21.82
CA VAL A 5 -24.72 -35.05 -21.93
C VAL A 5 -26.18 -34.74 -21.59
N LYS A 6 -27.12 -35.58 -22.04
CA LYS A 6 -28.54 -35.46 -21.68
C LYS A 6 -28.76 -35.61 -20.17
N LEU A 7 -28.15 -36.62 -19.55
CA LEU A 7 -28.25 -36.86 -18.11
C LEU A 7 -27.73 -35.67 -17.29
N MET A 8 -26.56 -35.12 -17.64
CA MET A 8 -25.98 -33.94 -16.97
C MET A 8 -26.85 -32.69 -17.07
N LYS A 9 -27.66 -32.58 -18.13
CA LYS A 9 -28.62 -31.49 -18.34
C LYS A 9 -30.01 -31.79 -17.78
N ASN A 10 -30.15 -32.87 -17.01
CA ASN A 10 -31.42 -33.36 -16.47
C ASN A 10 -32.48 -33.62 -17.55
N LEU A 11 -32.06 -33.98 -18.77
CA LEU A 11 -32.95 -34.33 -19.87
C LEU A 11 -33.25 -35.84 -19.88
N PRO A 12 -34.42 -36.28 -20.36
CA PRO A 12 -34.74 -37.69 -20.50
C PRO A 12 -33.67 -38.44 -21.29
N VAL A 13 -33.23 -39.56 -20.73
CA VAL A 13 -32.38 -40.55 -21.41
C VAL A 13 -33.24 -41.75 -21.76
N SER A 14 -32.90 -42.46 -22.83
CA SER A 14 -33.64 -43.66 -23.24
C SER A 14 -32.76 -44.57 -24.09
N GLY A 15 -33.17 -45.84 -24.19
CA GLY A 15 -32.52 -46.85 -25.02
C GLY A 15 -31.25 -47.46 -24.41
N ASP A 16 -30.98 -47.18 -23.13
CA ASP A 16 -29.87 -47.76 -22.39
C ASP A 16 -30.24 -47.89 -20.91
N THR A 17 -30.36 -49.15 -20.46
CA THR A 17 -30.80 -49.51 -19.11
C THR A 17 -29.92 -48.90 -18.02
N TYR A 18 -28.62 -48.72 -18.26
CA TYR A 18 -27.73 -48.10 -17.27
C TYR A 18 -28.02 -46.61 -17.09
N PHE A 19 -28.36 -45.91 -18.17
CA PHE A 19 -28.76 -44.51 -18.11
C PHE A 19 -30.15 -44.33 -17.48
N ASP A 20 -31.08 -45.24 -17.72
CA ASP A 20 -32.40 -45.23 -17.09
C ASP A 20 -32.29 -45.45 -15.57
N ILE A 21 -31.45 -46.40 -15.13
CA ILE A 21 -31.14 -46.64 -13.71
C ILE A 21 -30.51 -45.38 -13.10
N ALA A 22 -29.52 -44.77 -13.77
CA ALA A 22 -28.88 -43.57 -13.28
C ALA A 22 -29.86 -42.39 -13.17
N GLN A 23 -30.74 -42.19 -14.17
CA GLN A 23 -31.73 -41.12 -14.15
C GLN A 23 -32.77 -41.31 -13.04
N ASN A 24 -33.23 -42.55 -12.81
CA ASN A 24 -34.16 -42.83 -11.71
C ASN A 24 -33.49 -42.66 -10.35
N ARG A 25 -32.24 -43.09 -10.20
CA ARG A 25 -31.49 -42.92 -8.96
C ARG A 25 -31.26 -41.44 -8.63
N ILE A 26 -30.95 -40.61 -9.63
CA ILE A 26 -30.84 -39.15 -9.47
C ILE A 26 -32.18 -38.55 -9.01
N LYS A 27 -33.30 -38.97 -9.60
CA LYS A 27 -34.64 -38.51 -9.19
C LYS A 27 -34.94 -38.88 -7.74
N GLU A 28 -34.63 -40.11 -7.33
CA GLU A 28 -34.81 -40.57 -5.94
C GLU A 28 -33.99 -39.71 -4.98
N ILE A 29 -32.70 -39.51 -5.25
CA ILE A 29 -31.81 -38.70 -4.40
C ILE A 29 -32.31 -37.25 -4.33
N ASN A 30 -32.72 -36.67 -5.46
CA ASN A 30 -33.25 -35.31 -5.50
C ASN A 30 -34.61 -35.20 -4.78
N SER A 31 -35.37 -36.30 -4.68
CA SER A 31 -36.66 -36.36 -3.98
C SER A 31 -36.53 -36.58 -2.47
N ASP A 32 -35.36 -36.98 -1.97
CA ASP A 32 -35.08 -37.12 -0.54
C ASP A 32 -34.98 -35.75 0.13
N GLU A 33 -35.94 -35.46 1.01
CA GLU A 33 -36.04 -34.21 1.76
C GLU A 33 -34.86 -34.01 2.71
N LYS A 34 -34.40 -35.06 3.41
CA LYS A 34 -33.27 -34.96 4.33
C LYS A 34 -31.97 -34.66 3.59
N TRP A 35 -31.81 -35.26 2.41
CA TRP A 35 -30.65 -34.98 1.56
C TRP A 35 -30.67 -33.53 1.06
N ARG A 36 -31.82 -33.03 0.60
CA ARG A 36 -31.97 -31.63 0.17
C ARG A 36 -31.64 -30.65 1.30
N ASP A 37 -32.19 -30.88 2.49
CA ASP A 37 -31.97 -30.00 3.64
C ASP A 37 -30.50 -30.00 4.06
N MET A 38 -29.85 -31.16 4.06
CA MET A 38 -28.43 -31.28 4.38
C MET A 38 -27.54 -30.54 3.36
N ILE A 39 -27.84 -30.65 2.07
CA ILE A 39 -27.10 -29.93 1.03
C ILE A 39 -27.32 -28.42 1.15
N MET A 40 -28.55 -27.98 1.41
CA MET A 40 -28.86 -26.55 1.59
C MET A 40 -28.13 -25.95 2.79
N ASP A 41 -28.08 -26.65 3.93
CA ASP A 41 -27.32 -26.21 5.12
C ASP A 41 -25.82 -26.16 4.82
N TYR A 42 -25.29 -27.16 4.12
CA TYR A 42 -23.89 -27.19 3.73
C TYR A 42 -23.51 -26.03 2.79
N GLU A 43 -24.31 -25.80 1.74
CA GLU A 43 -24.12 -24.71 0.78
C GLU A 43 -24.21 -23.34 1.47
N THR A 44 -25.17 -23.18 2.38
CA THR A 44 -25.32 -21.94 3.17
C THR A 44 -24.08 -21.68 4.02
N LYS A 45 -23.58 -22.68 4.76
CA LYS A 45 -22.36 -22.57 5.56
C LYS A 45 -21.11 -22.29 4.72
N LEU A 46 -21.04 -22.84 3.51
CA LEU A 46 -19.95 -22.54 2.58
C LEU A 46 -20.01 -21.08 2.13
N LEU A 47 -21.19 -20.62 1.71
CA LEU A 47 -21.39 -19.24 1.27
C LEU A 47 -21.06 -18.24 2.38
N GLU A 48 -21.53 -18.51 3.60
CA GLU A 48 -21.20 -17.70 4.78
C GLU A 48 -19.68 -17.63 5.00
N ARG A 49 -18.98 -18.77 4.93
CA ARG A 49 -17.52 -18.84 5.08
C ARG A 49 -16.77 -18.09 3.99
N GLU A 50 -17.25 -18.15 2.74
CA GLU A 50 -16.67 -17.42 1.62
C GLU A 50 -16.81 -15.92 1.81
N GLN A 51 -18.00 -15.44 2.17
CA GLN A 51 -18.26 -14.02 2.47
C GLN A 51 -17.39 -13.53 3.65
N ASP A 52 -17.32 -14.33 4.71
CA ASP A 52 -16.48 -14.08 5.87
C ASP A 52 -14.98 -13.98 5.51
N ALA A 53 -14.52 -14.86 4.62
CA ALA A 53 -13.13 -14.89 4.17
C ALA A 53 -12.82 -13.67 3.30
N GLU A 54 -13.75 -13.29 2.42
CA GLU A 54 -13.65 -12.09 1.58
C GLU A 54 -13.61 -10.82 2.44
N GLU A 55 -14.53 -10.67 3.39
CA GLU A 55 -14.58 -9.51 4.29
C GLU A 55 -13.28 -9.40 5.13
N ARG A 56 -12.83 -10.52 5.72
CA ARG A 56 -11.57 -10.54 6.47
C ARG A 56 -10.37 -10.23 5.57
N GLY A 57 -10.36 -10.73 4.34
CA GLY A 57 -9.31 -10.46 3.37
C GLY A 57 -9.24 -8.98 3.02
N LEU A 58 -10.38 -8.38 2.68
CA LEU A 58 -10.51 -6.96 2.36
C LEU A 58 -10.10 -6.09 3.54
N LYS A 59 -10.63 -6.36 4.73
CA LYS A 59 -10.31 -5.61 5.96
C LYS A 59 -8.81 -5.64 6.27
N ARG A 60 -8.18 -6.83 6.22
CA ARG A 60 -6.74 -6.98 6.42
C ARG A 60 -5.92 -6.27 5.35
N GLY A 61 -6.37 -6.31 4.09
CA GLY A 61 -5.73 -5.61 2.98
C GLY A 61 -5.74 -4.10 3.19
N ILE A 62 -6.91 -3.54 3.49
CA ILE A 62 -7.09 -2.10 3.76
C ILE A 62 -6.27 -1.68 4.98
N GLU A 63 -6.37 -2.40 6.09
CA GLU A 63 -5.64 -2.08 7.32
C GLU A 63 -4.13 -2.08 7.10
N LYS A 64 -3.59 -3.10 6.42
CA LYS A 64 -2.16 -3.16 6.09
C LYS A 64 -1.75 -2.02 5.16
N GLY A 65 -2.53 -1.76 4.11
CA GLY A 65 -2.24 -0.71 3.13
C GLY A 65 -2.23 0.68 3.78
N ILE A 66 -3.24 1.00 4.60
CA ILE A 66 -3.33 2.27 5.32
C ILE A 66 -2.17 2.41 6.30
N ASN A 67 -1.92 1.39 7.13
CA ASN A 67 -0.84 1.45 8.13
C ASN A 67 0.54 1.64 7.46
N GLN A 68 0.82 0.90 6.38
CA GLN A 68 2.07 1.05 5.64
C GLN A 68 2.19 2.44 5.00
N GLY A 69 1.12 2.92 4.35
CA GLY A 69 1.11 4.25 3.73
C GLY A 69 1.33 5.37 4.73
N ILE A 70 0.64 5.33 5.88
CA ILE A 70 0.78 6.33 6.95
C ILE A 70 2.20 6.30 7.53
N GLN A 71 2.73 5.10 7.85
CA GLN A 71 4.08 4.98 8.42
C GLN A 71 5.14 5.53 7.46
N GLN A 72 5.07 5.17 6.18
CA GLN A 72 6.02 5.68 5.17
C GLN A 72 5.89 7.18 4.99
N GLY A 73 4.66 7.69 4.87
CA GLY A 73 4.41 9.12 4.69
C GLY A 73 4.91 9.96 5.87
N ILE A 74 4.65 9.53 7.11
CA ILE A 74 5.14 10.21 8.31
C ILE A 74 6.67 10.18 8.37
N GLN A 75 7.29 9.03 8.12
CA GLN A 75 8.75 8.90 8.18
C GLN A 75 9.43 9.82 7.16
N GLN A 76 8.97 9.83 5.91
CA GLN A 76 9.50 10.69 4.87
C GLN A 76 9.27 12.17 5.19
N GLY A 77 8.07 12.52 5.67
CA GLY A 77 7.73 13.89 6.05
C GLY A 77 8.61 14.42 7.18
N ILE A 78 8.84 13.63 8.23
CA ILE A 78 9.72 14.00 9.35
C ILE A 78 11.17 14.14 8.89
N GLU A 79 11.67 13.21 8.09
CA GLU A 79 13.05 13.24 7.61
C GLU A 79 13.32 14.47 6.72
N GLN A 80 12.43 14.72 5.74
CA GLN A 80 12.53 15.88 4.88
C GLN A 80 12.39 17.19 5.66
N GLY A 81 11.39 17.28 6.55
CA GLY A 81 11.16 18.46 7.38
C GLY A 81 12.35 18.75 8.31
N THR A 82 12.94 17.72 8.92
CA THR A 82 14.11 17.87 9.78
C THR A 82 15.34 18.32 8.98
N LYS A 83 15.58 17.75 7.80
CA LYS A 83 16.70 18.13 6.94
C LYS A 83 16.57 19.57 6.46
N GLU A 84 15.37 19.98 6.03
CA GLU A 84 15.10 21.35 5.61
C GLU A 84 15.23 22.33 6.78
N GLY A 85 14.71 21.97 7.96
CA GLY A 85 14.85 22.75 9.19
C GLY A 85 16.31 23.00 9.56
N LYS A 86 17.13 21.93 9.60
CA LYS A 86 18.57 22.03 9.86
C LYS A 86 19.29 22.90 8.82
N LYS A 87 18.96 22.78 7.53
CA LYS A 87 19.54 23.64 6.49
C LYS A 87 19.17 25.11 6.73
N LYS A 88 17.91 25.42 7.03
CA LYS A 88 17.44 26.78 7.35
C LYS A 88 18.15 27.37 8.57
N GLU A 89 18.26 26.61 9.65
CA GLU A 89 18.98 27.04 10.86
C GLU A 89 20.45 27.34 10.56
N LYS A 90 21.11 26.49 9.76
CA LYS A 90 22.49 26.70 9.34
C LYS A 90 22.66 27.98 8.52
N VAL A 91 21.73 28.28 7.60
CA VAL A 91 21.72 29.56 6.85
C VAL A 91 21.55 30.75 7.80
N ILE A 92 20.64 30.69 8.76
CA ILE A 92 20.46 31.76 9.75
C ILE A 92 21.76 31.99 10.55
N GLY A 93 22.42 30.91 10.98
CA GLY A 93 23.71 30.97 11.66
C GLY A 93 24.79 31.62 10.80
N ILE A 94 24.87 31.24 9.52
CA ILE A 94 25.81 31.83 8.55
C ILE A 94 25.56 33.35 8.41
N LYS A 95 24.32 33.78 8.22
CA LYS A 95 23.98 35.21 8.11
C LYS A 95 24.39 36.00 9.35
N LYS A 96 24.14 35.46 10.55
CA LYS A 96 24.59 36.08 11.81
C LYS A 96 26.11 36.16 11.91
N LEU A 97 26.82 35.12 11.50
CA LEU A 97 28.28 35.10 11.47
C LEU A 97 28.84 36.15 10.50
N ILE A 98 28.25 36.27 9.31
CA ILE A 98 28.65 37.29 8.32
C ILE A 98 28.54 38.69 8.92
N LEU A 99 27.40 39.03 9.52
CA LEU A 99 27.18 40.34 10.16
C LEU A 99 28.24 40.60 11.24
N ALA A 100 28.47 39.64 12.13
CA ALA A 100 29.47 39.78 13.18
C ALA A 100 30.88 40.00 12.61
N LEU A 101 31.28 39.25 11.57
CA LEU A 101 32.59 39.41 10.96
C LEU A 101 32.76 40.76 10.26
N LYS A 102 31.69 41.29 9.64
CA LYS A 102 31.68 42.64 9.07
C LYS A 102 31.82 43.71 10.17
N ASP A 103 31.13 43.55 11.30
CA ASP A 103 31.21 44.47 12.44
C ASP A 103 32.63 44.56 13.04
N PHE A 104 33.40 43.47 12.97
CA PHE A 104 34.81 43.44 13.38
C PHE A 104 35.80 43.85 12.26
N GLY A 105 35.32 44.42 11.15
CA GLY A 105 36.15 44.96 10.07
C GLY A 105 36.66 43.92 9.08
N GLY A 106 36.10 42.71 9.06
CA GLY A 106 36.41 41.70 8.05
C GLY A 106 35.90 42.11 6.67
N ASN A 107 36.72 41.92 5.63
CA ASN A 107 36.29 42.17 4.25
C ASN A 107 35.63 40.93 3.64
N ASP A 108 34.83 41.13 2.58
CA ASP A 108 34.05 40.08 1.92
C ASP A 108 34.91 38.91 1.44
N GLN A 109 36.14 39.14 0.98
CA GLN A 109 37.03 38.08 0.52
C GLN A 109 37.48 37.17 1.68
N GLN A 110 37.85 37.75 2.82
CA GLN A 110 38.22 37.02 4.03
C GLN A 110 37.03 36.24 4.59
N ILE A 111 35.85 36.86 4.63
CA ILE A 111 34.63 36.24 5.12
C ILE A 111 34.25 35.06 4.22
N LEU A 112 34.26 35.23 2.89
CA LEU A 112 33.95 34.17 1.95
C LEU A 112 34.91 32.98 2.08
N GLN A 113 36.22 33.23 2.17
CA GLN A 113 37.21 32.16 2.41
C GLN A 113 36.92 31.39 3.71
N ARG A 114 36.50 32.10 4.77
CA ARG A 114 36.13 31.46 6.03
C ARG A 114 34.87 30.62 5.90
N LEU A 115 33.86 31.12 5.20
CA LEU A 115 32.61 30.40 4.97
C LEU A 115 32.83 29.16 4.12
N GLU A 116 33.62 29.25 3.04
CA GLU A 116 33.97 28.09 2.21
C GLU A 116 34.62 27.00 3.07
N LYS A 117 35.61 27.36 3.88
CA LYS A 117 36.28 26.41 4.79
C LYS A 117 35.34 25.75 5.81
N ASP A 118 34.42 26.50 6.40
CA ASP A 118 33.57 25.98 7.48
C ASP A 118 32.29 25.29 6.96
N TYR A 119 31.91 25.51 5.70
CA TYR A 119 30.59 25.14 5.18
C TYR A 119 30.57 24.49 3.79
N GLU A 120 31.72 24.17 3.19
CA GLU A 120 31.82 23.48 1.88
C GLU A 120 31.01 22.19 1.80
N ASP A 121 30.89 21.42 2.89
CA ASP A 121 30.13 20.17 2.95
C ASP A 121 28.60 20.37 2.88
N SER A 122 28.11 21.61 2.96
CA SER A 122 26.67 21.89 3.09
C SER A 122 26.13 22.92 2.11
N PHE A 123 27.00 23.77 1.57
CA PHE A 123 26.63 24.83 0.66
C PHE A 123 27.68 24.98 -0.42
N THR A 124 27.24 25.28 -1.64
CA THR A 124 28.16 25.62 -2.71
C THR A 124 28.73 27.02 -2.51
N LYS A 125 29.86 27.31 -3.15
CA LYS A 125 30.45 28.65 -3.15
C LYS A 125 29.44 29.71 -3.57
N GLU A 126 28.63 29.43 -4.59
CA GLU A 126 27.61 30.36 -5.10
C GLU A 126 26.51 30.64 -4.05
N GLU A 127 26.08 29.62 -3.30
CA GLU A 127 25.14 29.80 -2.18
C GLU A 127 25.76 30.68 -1.08
N LEU A 128 27.03 30.45 -0.72
CA LEU A 128 27.74 31.23 0.30
C LEU A 128 27.95 32.69 -0.14
N GLU A 129 28.34 32.92 -1.39
CA GLU A 129 28.44 34.26 -1.97
C GLU A 129 27.09 34.98 -1.95
N LYS A 130 26.00 34.27 -2.25
CA LYS A 130 24.66 34.81 -2.16
C LYS A 130 24.32 35.21 -0.72
N PHE A 131 24.61 34.38 0.26
CA PHE A 131 24.37 34.73 1.67
C PHE A 131 25.17 35.96 2.10
N LEU A 132 26.42 36.10 1.65
CA LEU A 132 27.28 37.25 1.91
C LEU A 132 26.76 38.55 1.29
N LYS A 133 26.19 38.48 0.09
CA LYS A 133 25.55 39.62 -0.60
C LYS A 133 24.22 40.02 0.02
N GLU A 134 23.49 39.05 0.59
CA GLU A 134 22.17 39.27 1.23
C GLU A 134 22.23 39.67 2.71
N SER A 135 23.42 39.67 3.33
CA SER A 135 23.61 40.00 4.76
C SER A 135 24.34 41.33 4.90
#